data_AF-A0A383RE65-F1
#
_entry.id   AF-A0A383RE65-F1
#
_cell.length_a   1.000
_cell.length_b   1.000
_cell.length_c   1.000
_cell.angle_alpha   90.00
_cell.angle_beta   90.00
_cell.angle_gamma   90.00
#
_symmetry.space_group_name_H-M   'P 1'
#
loop_
_entity.id
_entity.type
_entity.pdbx_description
1 polymer ?
#
loop_
_entity_poly.entity_id
_entity_poly.type
_entity_poly.pdbx_seq_one_letter_code
_entity_poly.pdbx_strand_id
1 'polypeptide(L)'
;MACAMESLKELMEKTDRVKIQGPGTELAFSIRDIPVILCAGVNNIPDGEVYTAPVRNSMNGVITFNIPSPYQGFTFENVRLEFKDGKIIHATANNTERLNNILDADEGARYIGEFAIGVNPAIREPMQDILFDEKIEGSFHFTPGRCYDDASNGNESAIHWDMVMIQRSEYGGGEIWFDDRLIRKDGRFVIPELEKLNPENLK
;
A
#
# COMPACT_ATOMS: atom_id res chain seq x y z
N MET A 1 -1.42 10.40 -17.24
CA MET A 1 -1.50 9.54 -16.04
C MET A 1 -2.42 8.33 -16.23
N ALA A 2 -3.74 8.49 -16.43
CA ALA A 2 -4.69 7.37 -16.61
C ALA A 2 -4.22 6.25 -17.56
N CYS A 3 -3.86 6.59 -18.80
CA CYS A 3 -3.35 5.62 -19.80
C CYS A 3 -2.04 4.90 -19.38
N ALA A 4 -1.22 5.53 -18.54
CA ALA A 4 -0.04 4.87 -17.99
C ALA A 4 -0.44 3.85 -16.92
N MET A 5 -1.37 4.21 -16.02
CA MET A 5 -1.83 3.36 -14.93
C MET A 5 -2.54 2.09 -15.39
N GLU A 6 -3.16 2.10 -16.57
CA GLU A 6 -3.70 0.88 -17.20
C GLU A 6 -2.68 -0.26 -17.27
N SER A 7 -1.40 0.03 -17.53
CA SER A 7 -0.38 -1.03 -17.57
C SER A 7 -0.14 -1.71 -16.21
N LEU A 8 -0.21 -0.94 -15.13
CA LEU A 8 -0.07 -1.48 -13.78
C LEU A 8 -1.31 -2.26 -13.39
N LYS A 9 -2.51 -1.73 -13.71
CA LYS A 9 -3.77 -2.46 -13.53
C LYS A 9 -3.76 -3.81 -14.24
N GLU A 10 -3.47 -3.83 -15.54
CA GLU A 10 -3.44 -5.06 -16.33
C GLU A 10 -2.42 -6.08 -15.80
N LEU A 11 -1.31 -5.62 -15.23
CA LEU A 11 -0.30 -6.50 -14.63
C LEU A 11 -0.78 -7.04 -13.28
N MET A 12 -1.32 -6.19 -12.41
CA MET A 12 -1.86 -6.58 -11.11
C MET A 12 -3.01 -7.59 -11.26
N GLU A 13 -3.89 -7.42 -12.25
CA GLU A 13 -4.99 -8.36 -12.53
C GLU A 13 -4.52 -9.77 -12.93
N LYS A 14 -3.29 -9.88 -13.45
CA LYS A 14 -2.67 -11.15 -13.85
C LYS A 14 -1.75 -11.72 -12.77
N THR A 15 -1.53 -10.98 -11.69
CA THR A 15 -0.57 -11.32 -10.65
C THR A 15 -1.24 -12.18 -9.58
N ASP A 16 -0.64 -13.32 -9.23
CA ASP A 16 -1.06 -14.05 -8.03
C ASP A 16 -0.33 -13.47 -6.81
N ARG A 17 1.01 -13.54 -6.79
CA ARG A 17 1.81 -13.32 -5.59
C ARG A 17 2.57 -12.00 -5.65
N VAL A 18 2.46 -11.23 -4.58
CA VAL A 18 3.26 -10.03 -4.33
C VAL A 18 4.29 -10.32 -3.24
N LYS A 19 5.53 -9.88 -3.45
CA LYS A 19 6.55 -9.78 -2.38
C LYS A 19 7.06 -8.36 -2.28
N ILE A 20 7.22 -7.87 -1.06
CA ILE A 20 7.78 -6.55 -0.78
C ILE A 20 8.98 -6.74 0.15
N GLN A 21 10.10 -6.12 -0.22
CA GLN A 21 11.34 -6.15 0.56
C GLN A 21 11.87 -4.74 0.77
N GLY A 22 12.50 -4.50 1.92
CA GLY A 22 13.11 -3.22 2.25
C GLY A 22 13.54 -3.16 3.71
N PRO A 23 14.03 -2.01 4.19
CA PRO A 23 14.37 -1.83 5.59
C PRO A 23 13.21 -2.20 6.52
N GLY A 24 13.41 -3.19 7.38
CA GLY A 24 12.39 -3.66 8.33
C GLY A 24 11.13 -4.23 7.67
N THR A 25 11.19 -4.59 6.38
CA THR A 25 10.06 -5.07 5.58
C THR A 25 10.44 -6.30 4.78
N GLU A 26 9.72 -7.39 5.03
CA GLU A 26 9.76 -8.63 4.26
C GLU A 26 8.35 -9.21 4.32
N LEU A 27 7.60 -9.03 3.25
CA LEU A 27 6.18 -9.34 3.20
C LEU A 27 5.86 -10.14 1.95
N ALA A 28 4.98 -11.13 2.07
CA ALA A 28 4.41 -11.85 0.94
C ALA A 28 2.90 -12.00 1.12
N PHE A 29 2.15 -11.84 0.03
CA PHE A 29 0.69 -11.98 0.00
C PHE A 29 0.24 -12.30 -1.43
N SER A 30 -1.04 -12.64 -1.60
CA SER A 30 -1.67 -12.83 -2.90
C SER A 30 -2.65 -11.70 -3.18
N ILE A 31 -2.80 -11.31 -4.44
CA ILE A 31 -3.87 -10.42 -4.94
C ILE A 31 -4.73 -11.13 -6.00
N ARG A 32 -4.59 -12.46 -6.11
CA ARG A 32 -5.29 -13.24 -7.13
C ARG A 32 -6.81 -13.11 -6.99
N ASP A 33 -7.48 -12.97 -8.13
CA ASP A 33 -8.94 -12.94 -8.25
C ASP A 33 -9.61 -11.76 -7.51
N ILE A 34 -8.84 -10.76 -7.06
CA ILE A 34 -9.36 -9.51 -6.51
C ILE A 34 -9.33 -8.43 -7.61
N PRO A 35 -10.43 -7.68 -7.82
CA PRO A 35 -10.43 -6.60 -8.80
C PRO A 35 -9.37 -5.53 -8.50
N VAL A 36 -8.87 -4.91 -9.56
CA VAL A 36 -7.89 -3.82 -9.48
C VAL A 36 -8.52 -2.54 -10.03
N ILE A 37 -8.40 -1.45 -9.30
CA ILE A 37 -9.11 -0.20 -9.59
C ILE A 37 -8.11 0.93 -9.82
N LEU A 38 -8.45 1.81 -10.77
CA LEU A 38 -7.69 3.01 -11.07
C LEU A 38 -8.30 4.20 -10.35
N CYS A 39 -7.49 4.94 -9.59
CA CYS A 39 -7.86 6.28 -9.18
C CYS A 39 -7.15 7.27 -10.12
N ALA A 40 -7.93 7.81 -11.06
CA ALA A 40 -7.44 8.66 -12.16
C ALA A 40 -8.19 10.00 -12.30
N GLY A 41 -8.58 10.61 -11.18
CA GLY A 41 -9.22 11.94 -11.12
C GLY A 41 -10.74 11.91 -11.17
N VAL A 42 -11.36 10.75 -10.87
CA VAL A 42 -12.83 10.58 -10.87
C VAL A 42 -13.40 10.72 -9.46
N ASN A 43 -12.71 10.20 -8.45
CA ASN A 43 -13.16 10.21 -7.05
C ASN A 43 -12.29 11.12 -6.16
N ASN A 44 -10.98 11.16 -6.40
CA ASN A 44 -10.03 11.98 -5.64
C ASN A 44 -9.39 13.07 -6.52
N ILE A 45 -9.10 14.23 -5.93
CA ILE A 45 -8.29 15.30 -6.53
C ILE A 45 -7.36 15.85 -5.43
N PRO A 46 -6.03 15.67 -5.50
CA PRO A 46 -5.28 15.00 -6.56
C PRO A 46 -5.51 13.49 -6.57
N ASP A 47 -5.10 12.85 -7.67
CA ASP A 47 -5.19 11.40 -7.81
C ASP A 47 -3.85 10.81 -8.31
N GLY A 48 -3.75 9.50 -8.42
CA GLY A 48 -2.55 8.84 -8.95
C GLY A 48 -2.16 7.60 -8.17
N GLU A 49 -3.07 6.65 -8.04
CA GLU A 49 -2.76 5.31 -7.54
C GLU A 49 -3.49 4.23 -8.34
N VAL A 50 -2.99 3.00 -8.20
CA VAL A 50 -3.69 1.79 -8.59
C VAL A 50 -3.81 0.92 -7.36
N TYR A 51 -5.04 0.53 -7.01
CA TYR A 51 -5.32 -0.19 -5.77
C TYR A 51 -6.07 -1.49 -6.02
N THR A 52 -5.94 -2.41 -5.07
CA THR A 52 -6.67 -3.66 -4.94
C THR A 52 -6.72 -4.04 -3.45
N ALA A 53 -7.14 -5.25 -3.11
CA ALA A 53 -7.01 -5.78 -1.76
C ALA A 53 -6.16 -7.07 -1.76
N PRO A 54 -5.36 -7.33 -0.71
CA PRO A 54 -4.76 -8.65 -0.52
C PRO A 54 -5.86 -9.71 -0.34
N VAL A 55 -5.65 -10.93 -0.85
CA VAL A 55 -6.44 -12.10 -0.46
C VAL A 55 -6.35 -12.21 1.06
N ARG A 56 -7.52 -12.14 1.73
CA ARG A 56 -7.65 -11.85 3.17
C ARG A 56 -6.70 -12.64 4.07
N ASN A 57 -6.49 -13.92 3.78
CA ASN A 57 -5.72 -14.84 4.63
C ASN A 57 -4.30 -15.13 4.08
N SER A 58 -3.81 -14.35 3.12
CA SER A 58 -2.56 -14.66 2.40
C SER A 58 -1.32 -13.94 2.94
N MET A 59 -1.51 -12.85 3.69
CA MET A 59 -0.43 -11.96 4.09
C MET A 59 0.42 -12.54 5.22
N ASN A 60 1.73 -12.60 5.00
CA ASN A 60 2.70 -13.15 5.93
C ASN A 60 3.99 -12.30 5.91
N GLY A 61 4.60 -12.13 7.08
CA GLY A 61 5.87 -11.42 7.22
C GLY A 61 5.73 -10.13 8.03
N VAL A 62 6.50 -9.11 7.69
CA VAL A 62 6.62 -7.87 8.46
C VAL A 62 6.73 -6.66 7.54
N ILE A 63 6.20 -5.53 7.98
CA ILE A 63 6.41 -4.20 7.38
C ILE A 63 6.66 -3.16 8.47
N THR A 64 7.52 -2.17 8.18
CA THR A 64 7.78 -1.01 9.05
C THR A 64 7.61 0.28 8.29
N PHE A 65 6.49 0.98 8.46
CA PHE A 65 6.16 2.22 7.75
C PHE A 65 7.11 3.36 8.13
N ASN A 66 7.56 4.10 7.11
CA ASN A 66 8.52 5.20 7.24
C ASN A 66 7.88 6.60 7.17
N ILE A 67 6.57 6.68 6.93
CA ILE A 67 5.82 7.94 6.87
C ILE A 67 4.96 8.09 8.13
N PRO A 68 4.92 9.28 8.76
CA PRO A 68 3.99 9.56 9.84
C PRO A 68 2.54 9.34 9.39
N SER A 69 1.75 8.67 10.21
CA SER A 69 0.36 8.33 9.90
C SER A 69 -0.59 8.98 10.93
N PRO A 70 -1.16 10.15 10.62
CA PRO A 70 -2.15 10.80 11.46
C PRO A 70 -3.44 9.98 11.56
N TYR A 71 -3.91 9.71 12.77
CA TYR A 71 -5.17 9.02 13.00
C TYR A 71 -5.81 9.47 14.31
N GLN A 72 -7.07 9.90 14.24
CA GLN A 72 -7.87 10.32 15.42
C GLN A 72 -7.14 11.28 16.37
N GLY A 73 -6.46 12.30 15.80
CA GLY A 73 -5.77 13.34 16.58
C GLY A 73 -4.42 12.91 17.19
N PHE A 74 -3.88 11.77 16.79
CA PHE A 74 -2.53 11.33 17.16
C PHE A 74 -1.74 10.96 15.90
N THR A 75 -0.46 11.33 15.84
CA THR A 75 0.41 10.94 14.73
C THR A 75 1.24 9.74 15.12
N PHE A 76 0.97 8.61 14.47
CA PHE A 76 1.73 7.39 14.66
C PHE A 76 2.98 7.41 13.78
N GLU A 77 4.11 7.02 14.37
CA GLU A 77 5.39 6.96 13.69
C GLU A 77 6.06 5.62 13.95
N ASN A 78 6.87 5.16 12.99
CA ASN A 78 7.57 3.88 13.03
C ASN A 78 6.61 2.71 13.29
N VAL A 79 5.44 2.74 12.64
CA VAL A 79 4.44 1.68 12.75
C VAL A 79 5.03 0.41 12.14
N ARG A 80 5.13 -0.65 12.94
CA ARG A 80 5.59 -1.96 12.50
C ARG A 80 4.53 -3.00 12.76
N LEU A 81 4.17 -3.74 11.72
CA LEU A 81 3.13 -4.75 11.74
C LEU A 81 3.71 -6.11 11.33
N GLU A 82 3.43 -7.16 12.10
CA GLU A 82 3.75 -8.54 11.76
C GLU A 82 2.48 -9.31 11.42
N PHE A 83 2.53 -10.07 10.34
CA PHE A 83 1.42 -10.80 9.76
C PHE A 83 1.67 -12.29 9.77
N LYS A 84 0.61 -13.03 10.08
CA LYS A 84 0.54 -14.48 9.90
C LYS A 84 -0.84 -14.86 9.42
N ASP A 85 -0.89 -15.63 8.33
CA ASP A 85 -2.14 -16.13 7.73
C ASP A 85 -3.17 -15.00 7.48
N GLY A 86 -2.69 -13.83 7.05
CA GLY A 86 -3.49 -12.64 6.76
C GLY A 86 -3.72 -11.68 7.93
N LYS A 87 -3.48 -12.12 9.17
CA LYS A 87 -3.82 -11.36 10.37
C LYS A 87 -2.60 -10.66 10.96
N ILE A 88 -2.76 -9.41 11.40
CA ILE A 88 -1.80 -8.69 12.23
C ILE A 88 -1.72 -9.38 13.61
N ILE A 89 -0.61 -10.07 13.87
CA ILE A 89 -0.36 -10.78 15.13
C ILE A 89 0.47 -9.95 16.12
N HIS A 90 1.24 -8.97 15.63
CA HIS A 90 2.01 -8.06 16.45
C HIS A 90 2.04 -6.67 15.81
N ALA A 91 1.89 -5.62 16.61
CA ALA A 91 1.87 -4.25 16.15
C ALA A 91 2.55 -3.32 17.16
N THR A 92 3.48 -2.49 16.70
CA THR A 92 4.22 -1.52 17.52
C THR A 92 4.33 -0.17 16.83
N ALA A 93 4.37 0.90 17.62
CA ALA A 93 4.63 2.27 17.17
C ALA A 93 5.15 3.13 18.33
N ASN A 94 5.40 4.42 18.08
CA ASN A 94 5.68 5.44 19.10
C ASN A 94 4.66 5.46 20.27
N ASN A 95 3.42 4.99 20.05
CA ASN A 95 2.49 4.63 21.12
C ASN A 95 1.80 3.28 20.81
N THR A 96 2.42 2.19 21.28
CA THR A 96 2.00 0.82 20.98
C THR A 96 0.64 0.45 21.60
N GLU A 97 0.33 0.95 22.80
CA GLU A 97 -0.95 0.68 23.47
C GLU A 97 -2.11 1.28 22.66
N ARG A 98 -1.99 2.56 22.27
CA ARG A 98 -3.01 3.24 21.46
C ARG A 98 -3.20 2.58 20.10
N LEU A 99 -2.11 2.18 19.44
CA LEU A 99 -2.17 1.47 18.16
C LEU A 99 -2.97 0.16 18.28
N ASN A 100 -2.67 -0.66 19.29
CA ASN A 100 -3.36 -1.94 19.45
C ASN A 100 -4.84 -1.75 19.81
N ASN A 101 -5.19 -0.75 20.64
CA ASN A 101 -6.60 -0.43 20.92
C ASN A 101 -7.41 -0.10 19.65
N ILE A 102 -6.79 0.53 18.65
CA ILE A 102 -7.43 0.80 17.34
C ILE A 102 -7.56 -0.50 16.53
N LEU A 103 -6.49 -1.30 16.46
CA LEU A 103 -6.48 -2.56 15.72
C LEU A 103 -7.36 -3.65 16.36
N ASP A 104 -7.76 -3.48 17.63
CA ASP A 104 -8.69 -4.35 18.35
C ASP A 104 -10.14 -3.83 18.37
N ALA A 105 -10.44 -2.78 17.59
CA ALA A 105 -11.79 -2.19 17.54
C ALA A 105 -12.87 -3.16 17.06
N ASP A 106 -12.54 -4.04 16.11
CA ASP A 106 -13.41 -5.09 15.59
C ASP A 106 -12.60 -6.25 14.98
N GLU A 107 -13.30 -7.31 14.56
CA GLU A 107 -12.66 -8.53 14.03
C GLU A 107 -11.88 -8.28 12.72
N GLY A 108 -12.31 -7.31 11.91
CA GLY A 108 -11.72 -6.99 10.61
C GLY A 108 -10.52 -6.04 10.69
N ALA A 109 -10.40 -5.26 11.77
CA ALA A 109 -9.37 -4.24 11.94
C ALA A 109 -7.92 -4.79 11.91
N ARG A 110 -7.73 -6.10 12.17
CA ARG A 110 -6.43 -6.79 12.08
C ARG A 110 -6.13 -7.42 10.73
N TYR A 111 -6.96 -7.20 9.72
CA TYR A 111 -6.71 -7.66 8.35
C TYR A 111 -6.54 -6.45 7.44
N ILE A 112 -5.98 -6.66 6.25
CA ILE A 112 -5.76 -5.58 5.29
C ILE A 112 -6.91 -5.53 4.28
N GLY A 113 -7.52 -4.35 4.16
CA GLY A 113 -8.59 -4.07 3.22
C GLY A 113 -8.11 -3.54 1.88
N GLU A 114 -6.90 -3.00 1.82
CA GLU A 114 -6.37 -2.37 0.61
C GLU A 114 -4.84 -2.49 0.52
N PHE A 115 -4.38 -2.64 -0.71
CA PHE A 115 -3.00 -2.46 -1.15
C PHE A 115 -3.01 -1.57 -2.39
N ALA A 116 -2.31 -0.43 -2.32
CA ALA A 116 -2.18 0.46 -3.48
C ALA A 116 -0.75 0.90 -3.73
N ILE A 117 -0.50 1.30 -4.99
CA ILE A 117 0.78 1.82 -5.45
C ILE A 117 0.57 3.26 -5.94
N GLY A 118 1.20 4.20 -5.24
CA GLY A 118 1.22 5.62 -5.58
C GLY A 118 2.19 5.95 -6.73
N VAL A 119 1.73 6.77 -7.67
CA VAL A 119 2.45 7.11 -8.91
C VAL A 119 2.37 8.60 -9.28
N ASN A 120 1.83 9.48 -8.43
CA ASN A 120 1.69 10.90 -8.77
C ASN A 120 3.05 11.64 -8.70
N PRO A 121 3.61 12.12 -9.83
CA PRO A 121 4.92 12.78 -9.86
C PRO A 121 4.92 14.20 -9.29
N ALA A 122 3.74 14.79 -9.06
CA ALA A 122 3.60 16.13 -8.49
C ALA A 122 3.68 16.13 -6.96
N ILE A 123 3.45 14.98 -6.31
CA ILE A 123 3.47 14.83 -4.86
C ILE A 123 4.71 14.04 -4.48
N ARG A 124 5.69 14.73 -3.90
CA ARG A 124 7.01 14.15 -3.64
C ARG A 124 7.32 13.99 -2.17
N GLU A 125 6.80 14.86 -1.30
CA GLU A 125 7.11 14.83 0.12
C GLU A 125 5.85 14.58 0.93
N PRO A 126 5.93 13.85 2.05
CA PRO A 126 4.82 13.68 2.98
C PRO A 126 4.31 15.02 3.51
N MET A 127 2.99 15.17 3.56
CA MET A 127 2.29 16.37 4.02
C MET A 127 1.53 16.12 5.32
N GLN A 128 1.49 14.88 5.82
CA GLN A 128 0.61 14.46 6.92
C GLN A 128 -0.87 14.69 6.60
N ASP A 129 -1.19 14.63 5.31
CA ASP A 129 -2.54 14.61 4.77
C ASP A 129 -2.65 13.38 3.90
N ILE A 130 -3.46 12.42 4.35
CA ILE A 130 -3.48 11.09 3.75
C ILE A 130 -3.91 11.11 2.30
N LEU A 131 -4.78 12.05 1.91
CA LEU A 131 -5.25 12.22 0.54
C LEU A 131 -4.10 12.52 -0.44
N PHE A 132 -3.04 13.16 0.05
CA PHE A 132 -1.84 13.44 -0.74
C PHE A 132 -0.80 12.33 -0.58
N ASP A 133 -0.57 11.89 0.66
CA ASP A 133 0.53 10.99 0.99
C ASP A 133 0.38 9.61 0.33
N GLU A 134 -0.84 9.11 0.21
CA GLU A 134 -1.14 7.83 -0.45
C GLU A 134 -0.85 7.84 -1.97
N LYS A 135 -0.81 9.04 -2.57
CA LYS A 135 -0.59 9.23 -4.02
C LYS A 135 0.88 9.43 -4.40
N ILE A 136 1.80 9.56 -3.43
CA ILE A 136 3.20 9.92 -3.65
C ILE A 136 3.89 9.00 -4.68
N GLU A 137 4.68 9.58 -5.58
CA GLU A 137 5.51 8.79 -6.50
C GLU A 137 6.46 7.83 -5.78
N GLY A 138 6.40 6.55 -6.15
CA GLY A 138 7.30 5.54 -5.57
C GLY A 138 6.90 5.12 -4.16
N SER A 139 5.69 5.48 -3.71
CA SER A 139 5.10 4.97 -2.48
C SER A 139 4.22 3.75 -2.74
N PHE A 140 3.85 3.07 -1.69
CA PHE A 140 2.70 2.18 -1.62
C PHE A 140 2.05 2.35 -0.25
N HIS A 141 0.82 1.90 -0.08
CA HIS A 141 0.21 1.84 1.24
C HIS A 141 -0.55 0.54 1.44
N PHE A 142 -0.79 0.26 2.71
CA PHE A 142 -1.73 -0.75 3.15
C PHE A 142 -2.71 -0.12 4.13
N THR A 143 -3.89 -0.73 4.18
CA THR A 143 -4.99 -0.20 4.96
C THR A 143 -5.55 -1.27 5.88
N PRO A 144 -5.15 -1.30 7.17
CA PRO A 144 -5.82 -2.15 8.14
C PRO A 144 -7.32 -1.83 8.21
N GLY A 145 -8.13 -2.88 8.26
CA GLY A 145 -9.58 -2.82 8.26
C GLY A 145 -10.22 -3.02 6.90
N ARG A 146 -11.32 -2.30 6.65
CA ARG A 146 -12.35 -2.56 5.65
C ARG A 146 -11.80 -2.48 4.22
N CYS A 147 -12.15 -3.43 3.37
CA CYS A 147 -11.92 -3.34 1.92
C CYS A 147 -12.98 -2.48 1.22
N TYR A 148 -12.66 -1.93 0.05
CA TYR A 148 -13.67 -1.31 -0.80
C TYR A 148 -14.57 -2.36 -1.47
N ASP A 149 -15.80 -1.97 -1.80
CA ASP A 149 -16.79 -2.86 -2.43
C ASP A 149 -16.39 -3.28 -3.86
N ASP A 150 -15.71 -2.40 -4.59
CA ASP A 150 -15.24 -2.62 -5.97
C ASP A 150 -13.90 -3.39 -6.04
N ALA A 151 -13.17 -3.51 -4.93
CA ALA A 151 -11.98 -4.35 -4.78
C ALA A 151 -12.07 -5.26 -3.53
N SER A 152 -13.23 -5.90 -3.34
CA SER A 152 -13.54 -6.59 -2.09
C SER A 152 -12.76 -7.89 -1.89
N ASN A 153 -12.16 -8.06 -0.71
CA ASN A 153 -11.68 -9.35 -0.19
C ASN A 153 -12.59 -9.92 0.92
N GLY A 154 -13.78 -9.32 1.11
CA GLY A 154 -14.75 -9.68 2.14
C GLY A 154 -14.36 -9.29 3.56
N ASN A 155 -13.38 -8.38 3.75
CA ASN A 155 -13.05 -7.87 5.08
C ASN A 155 -13.93 -6.67 5.46
N GLU A 156 -14.79 -6.87 6.44
CA GLU A 156 -15.65 -5.83 7.00
C GLU A 156 -15.05 -5.29 8.30
N SER A 157 -15.00 -3.97 8.45
CA SER A 157 -14.48 -3.29 9.64
C SER A 157 -15.02 -1.85 9.71
N ALA A 158 -15.03 -1.27 10.90
CA ALA A 158 -15.23 0.16 11.08
C ALA A 158 -13.93 0.96 10.82
N ILE A 159 -12.78 0.28 10.85
CA ILE A 159 -11.48 0.86 10.57
C ILE A 159 -11.21 0.79 9.06
N HIS A 160 -10.65 1.85 8.52
CA HIS A 160 -9.98 1.90 7.23
C HIS A 160 -8.92 2.99 7.40
N TRP A 161 -7.67 2.57 7.55
CA TRP A 161 -6.59 3.47 7.93
C TRP A 161 -5.36 3.30 7.05
N ASP A 162 -5.14 4.25 6.14
CA ASP A 162 -4.04 4.17 5.19
C ASP A 162 -2.69 4.49 5.86
N MET A 163 -1.74 3.56 5.68
CA MET A 163 -0.38 3.68 6.17
C MET A 163 0.60 3.64 4.99
N VAL A 164 1.32 4.74 4.79
CA VAL A 164 2.15 4.94 3.60
C VAL A 164 3.60 4.50 3.84
N MET A 165 4.19 3.87 2.82
CA MET A 165 5.61 3.56 2.73
C MET A 165 6.19 4.11 1.44
N ILE A 166 7.21 4.97 1.54
CA ILE A 166 7.97 5.45 0.38
C ILE A 166 9.18 4.55 0.16
N GLN A 167 9.33 4.01 -1.06
CA GLN A 167 10.47 3.16 -1.44
C GLN A 167 11.58 3.90 -2.19
N ARG A 168 11.51 5.23 -2.38
CA ARG A 168 12.61 5.98 -3.00
C ARG A 168 13.90 5.83 -2.17
N SER A 169 15.05 5.90 -2.82
CA SER A 169 16.34 5.59 -2.19
C SER A 169 16.66 6.48 -0.97
N GLU A 170 16.26 7.75 -1.00
CA GLU A 170 16.41 8.68 0.12
C GLU A 170 15.49 8.37 1.33
N TYR A 171 14.51 7.48 1.14
CA TYR A 171 13.62 6.95 2.18
C TYR A 171 13.99 5.52 2.63
N GLY A 172 15.12 4.99 2.15
CA GLY A 172 15.65 3.67 2.51
C GLY A 172 15.55 2.62 1.41
N GLY A 173 14.88 2.92 0.29
CA GLY A 173 14.80 1.99 -0.84
C GLY A 173 13.79 0.86 -0.63
N GLY A 174 13.84 -0.12 -1.53
CA GLY A 174 13.03 -1.33 -1.43
C GLY A 174 12.65 -1.91 -2.78
N GLU A 175 12.01 -3.07 -2.74
CA GLU A 175 11.65 -3.84 -3.92
C GLU A 175 10.18 -4.28 -3.84
N ILE A 176 9.52 -4.32 -5.00
CA ILE A 176 8.23 -4.99 -5.19
C ILE A 176 8.39 -6.02 -6.30
N TRP A 177 7.90 -7.22 -6.03
CA TRP A 177 7.94 -8.35 -6.94
C TRP A 177 6.53 -8.87 -7.20
N PHE A 178 6.18 -9.11 -8.46
CA PHE A 178 4.96 -9.80 -8.86
C PHE A 178 5.35 -11.14 -9.50
N ASP A 179 4.85 -12.24 -8.96
CA ASP A 179 5.13 -13.62 -9.43
C ASP A 179 6.62 -13.88 -9.70
N ASP A 180 7.46 -13.54 -8.71
CA ASP A 180 8.93 -13.69 -8.74
C ASP A 180 9.65 -12.81 -9.79
N ARG A 181 8.95 -11.84 -10.39
CA ARG A 181 9.52 -10.81 -11.25
C ARG A 181 9.62 -9.48 -10.52
N LEU A 182 10.81 -8.90 -10.46
CA LEU A 182 11.03 -7.57 -9.90
C LEU A 182 10.36 -6.53 -10.80
N ILE A 183 9.35 -5.81 -10.27
CA ILE A 183 8.61 -4.79 -11.03
C ILE A 183 9.00 -3.37 -10.61
N ARG A 184 9.39 -3.17 -9.34
CA ARG A 184 9.83 -1.88 -8.80
C ARG A 184 11.04 -2.04 -7.91
N LYS A 185 12.04 -1.17 -8.06
CA LYS A 185 13.21 -1.05 -7.20
C LYS A 185 13.47 0.41 -6.87
N ASP A 186 13.65 0.71 -5.60
CA ASP A 186 13.94 2.04 -5.06
C ASP A 186 12.96 3.11 -5.57
N GLY A 187 11.67 2.77 -5.60
CA GLY A 187 10.58 3.63 -6.08
C GLY A 187 10.48 3.78 -7.60
N ARG A 188 11.30 3.05 -8.39
CA ARG A 188 11.33 3.10 -9.86
C ARG A 188 10.83 1.79 -10.47
N PHE A 189 9.93 1.87 -11.44
CA PHE A 189 9.53 0.71 -12.22
C PHE A 189 10.67 0.28 -13.15
N VAL A 190 11.00 -1.01 -13.16
CA VAL A 190 12.20 -1.55 -13.83
C VAL A 190 11.88 -2.50 -14.99
N ILE A 191 10.61 -2.60 -15.38
CA ILE A 191 10.15 -3.45 -16.47
C ILE A 191 9.57 -2.62 -17.61
N PRO A 192 9.79 -3.01 -18.89
CA PRO A 192 9.43 -2.18 -20.04
C PRO A 192 7.97 -1.72 -20.07
N GLU A 193 7.03 -2.60 -19.73
CA GLU A 193 5.59 -2.28 -19.75
C GLU A 193 5.18 -1.24 -18.69
N LEU A 194 5.97 -1.07 -17.60
CA LEU A 194 5.69 -0.12 -16.53
C LEU A 194 6.60 1.12 -16.54
N GLU A 195 7.61 1.20 -17.42
CA GLU A 195 8.52 2.36 -17.49
C GLU A 195 7.78 3.70 -17.66
N LYS A 196 6.63 3.68 -18.36
CA LYS A 196 5.78 4.87 -18.55
C LYS A 196 5.18 5.43 -17.25
N LEU A 197 5.23 4.68 -16.16
CA LEU A 197 4.79 5.13 -14.83
C LEU A 197 5.93 5.78 -14.03
N ASN A 198 7.16 5.79 -14.55
CA ASN A 198 8.22 6.54 -13.91
C ASN A 198 7.97 8.06 -14.06
N PRO A 199 8.33 8.86 -13.04
CA PRO A 199 7.98 10.29 -12.97
C PRO A 199 8.37 11.14 -14.17
N GLU A 200 9.48 10.84 -14.83
CA GLU A 200 9.94 11.53 -16.05
C GLU A 200 8.99 11.34 -17.24
N ASN A 201 8.18 10.28 -17.24
CA ASN A 201 7.26 9.91 -18.32
C ASN A 201 5.80 10.29 -18.01
N LEU A 202 5.50 10.77 -16.79
CA LEU A 202 4.15 11.13 -16.33
C LEU A 202 3.86 12.64 -16.33
N LYS A 203 4.81 13.47 -16.79
CA LYS A 203 4.70 14.93 -16.86
C LYS A 203 3.85 15.42 -18.04
#